data_AF-A0A2A5CHX1-F1
#
_entry.id   AF-A0A2A5CHX1-F1
#
_cell.length_a   1.000
_cell.length_b   1.000
_cell.length_c   1.000
_cell.angle_alpha   90.00
_cell.angle_beta   90.00
_cell.angle_gamma   90.00
#
_symmetry.space_group_name_H-M   'P 1'
#
loop_
_entity.id
_entity.type
_entity.pdbx_description
1 polymer ?
#
loop_
_entity_poly.entity_id
_entity_poly.type
_entity_poly.pdbx_seq_one_letter_code
_entity_poly.pdbx_strand_id
1 'polypeptide(L)'
;MKFKKPLLIVTLSLCLSSVGMAQDHSQSVSVNRYSAIEIGVTLEQSSLLQNVVDIHIPPSINIVGEGIRYLLAPYGYLINTDEQIPSEQTILLMQVLPEPHRHLALMTVVDALTVLGGESFEPVINPVTRTVQYELKESYQHYVTPLDIEQAAFDWSERNRQIETVVIEVIPEPPLNPSHIYGPILSGESLGSITESLGLNGMSLAQRMIQIFQENPHAFSGGNMNALEIGAQLSIPVQTTASMPPVEAAQFVRDQYSQWSEGRVGQ
;
A
#
# COMPACT_ATOMS: atom_id res chain seq x y z
N MET A 1 34.62 50.77 68.29
CA MET A 1 35.69 51.51 67.58
C MET A 1 35.83 50.90 66.18
N LYS A 2 35.91 51.74 65.13
CA LYS A 2 35.75 51.44 63.69
C LYS A 2 36.46 50.16 63.21
N PHE A 3 35.75 49.30 62.48
CA PHE A 3 36.37 48.42 61.47
C PHE A 3 35.53 48.40 60.18
N LYS A 4 36.26 48.47 59.07
CA LYS A 4 35.85 48.86 57.72
C LYS A 4 35.07 47.73 57.01
N LYS A 5 34.08 48.10 56.19
CA LYS A 5 33.38 47.17 55.27
C LYS A 5 34.31 46.78 54.10
N PRO A 6 34.36 45.50 53.68
CA PRO A 6 34.72 45.15 52.32
C PRO A 6 33.47 44.84 51.49
N LEU A 7 33.46 45.44 50.31
CA LEU A 7 32.55 45.27 49.18
C LEU A 7 32.63 43.82 48.66
N LEU A 8 31.53 43.07 48.71
CA LEU A 8 31.44 41.72 48.13
C LEU A 8 30.61 41.80 46.85
N ILE A 9 31.30 41.68 45.71
CA ILE A 9 30.73 41.67 44.37
C ILE A 9 30.19 40.26 44.11
N VAL A 10 28.87 40.17 43.91
CA VAL A 10 28.19 38.93 43.51
C VAL A 10 28.26 38.83 41.99
N THR A 11 29.09 37.91 41.47
CA THR A 11 29.13 37.57 40.04
C THR A 11 28.06 36.52 39.73
N LEU A 12 27.02 36.95 39.03
CA LEU A 12 25.96 36.13 38.45
C LEU A 12 26.52 35.32 37.28
N SER A 13 26.80 34.03 37.50
CA SER A 13 27.25 33.10 36.46
C SER A 13 26.05 32.64 35.63
N LEU A 14 25.88 33.22 34.45
CA LEU A 14 24.86 32.85 33.47
C LEU A 14 25.36 31.63 32.67
N CYS A 15 24.96 30.43 33.07
CA CYS A 15 25.21 29.22 32.29
C CYS A 15 24.29 29.22 31.06
N LEU A 16 24.80 29.65 29.90
CA LEU A 16 24.18 29.32 28.61
C LEU A 16 24.48 27.86 28.30
N SER A 17 23.54 26.97 28.61
CA SER A 17 23.54 25.61 28.09
C SER A 17 23.34 25.68 26.57
N SER A 18 24.38 25.33 25.83
CA SER A 18 24.37 25.06 24.41
C SER A 18 23.30 24.00 24.10
N VAL A 19 22.22 24.40 23.43
CA VAL A 19 21.29 23.47 22.78
C VAL A 19 22.06 22.78 21.65
N GLY A 20 22.34 21.49 21.82
CA GLY A 20 22.87 20.67 20.76
C GLY A 20 21.84 20.56 19.64
N MET A 21 22.14 21.15 18.48
CA MET A 21 21.39 20.90 17.25
C MET A 21 21.60 19.42 16.88
N ALA A 22 20.52 18.64 16.83
CA ALA A 22 20.55 17.34 16.17
C ALA A 22 20.83 17.57 14.68
N GLN A 23 22.01 17.17 14.21
CA GLN A 23 22.34 17.18 12.78
C GLN A 23 21.58 16.03 12.10
N ASP A 24 20.49 16.37 11.43
CA ASP A 24 19.87 15.51 10.42
C ASP A 24 20.78 15.51 9.18
N HIS A 25 21.32 14.35 8.83
CA HIS A 25 22.39 14.21 7.85
C HIS A 25 21.76 13.87 6.49
N SER A 26 20.95 14.77 5.94
CA SER A 26 20.39 14.64 4.59
C SER A 26 21.50 14.81 3.56
N GLN A 27 22.00 13.69 3.03
CA GLN A 27 22.85 13.70 1.85
C GLN A 27 21.95 14.05 0.67
N SER A 28 22.31 14.98 -0.22
CA SER A 28 21.53 15.24 -1.42
C SER A 28 22.42 15.17 -2.65
N VAL A 29 21.94 14.52 -3.71
CA VAL A 29 22.56 14.58 -5.04
C VAL A 29 21.87 15.67 -5.83
N SER A 30 22.60 16.73 -6.18
CA SER A 30 22.11 17.71 -7.15
C SER A 30 22.00 17.06 -8.52
N VAL A 31 20.78 17.02 -9.07
CA VAL A 31 20.48 16.53 -10.42
C VAL A 31 20.62 17.66 -11.45
N ASN A 32 20.30 18.90 -11.04
CA ASN A 32 20.53 20.14 -11.80
C ASN A 32 20.62 21.34 -10.83
N ARG A 33 20.85 22.56 -11.32
CA ARG A 33 20.96 23.82 -10.54
C ARG A 33 19.75 24.16 -9.67
N TYR A 34 18.59 23.55 -9.90
CA TYR A 34 17.37 23.77 -9.12
C TYR A 34 16.73 22.48 -8.60
N SER A 35 17.36 21.32 -8.79
CA SER A 35 16.83 20.04 -8.34
C SER A 35 17.90 19.24 -7.62
N ALA A 36 17.59 18.84 -6.39
CA ALA A 36 18.38 17.90 -5.62
C ALA A 36 17.48 16.74 -5.19
N ILE A 37 17.99 15.52 -5.29
CA ILE A 37 17.37 14.33 -4.72
C ILE A 37 18.00 14.13 -3.36
N GLU A 38 17.19 14.08 -2.31
CA GLU A 38 17.67 13.66 -0.99
C GLU A 38 17.96 12.17 -1.00
N ILE A 39 19.21 11.81 -0.71
CA ILE A 39 19.66 10.47 -0.38
C ILE A 39 19.41 10.26 1.10
N GLY A 40 18.48 9.38 1.42
CA GLY A 40 18.12 9.04 2.78
C GLY A 40 16.88 8.15 2.80
N VAL A 41 16.61 7.55 3.95
CA VAL A 41 15.33 6.87 4.17
C VAL A 41 14.27 7.96 4.28
N THR A 42 13.27 7.97 3.41
CA THR A 42 12.16 8.93 3.54
C THR A 42 11.36 8.62 4.81
N LEU A 43 10.68 9.61 5.38
CA LEU A 43 9.79 9.37 6.53
C LEU A 43 8.78 8.27 6.22
N GLU A 44 8.23 8.27 5.01
CA GLU A 44 7.33 7.26 4.45
C GLU A 44 7.93 5.84 4.40
N GLN A 45 9.22 5.71 4.10
CA GLN A 45 9.93 4.43 4.10
C GLN A 45 10.30 3.95 5.51
N SER A 46 10.58 4.87 6.42
CA SER A 46 10.89 4.56 7.83
C SER A 46 9.64 4.25 8.67
N SER A 47 8.53 4.91 8.34
CA SER A 47 7.26 4.88 9.07
C SER A 47 6.11 4.59 8.10
N LEU A 48 5.96 3.31 7.74
CA LEU A 48 5.04 2.87 6.69
C LEU A 48 3.59 3.32 6.90
N LEU A 49 3.10 3.38 8.15
CA LEU A 49 1.73 3.82 8.41
C LEU A 49 1.54 5.36 8.38
N GLN A 50 2.63 6.13 8.25
CA GLN A 50 2.57 7.59 8.09
C GLN A 50 2.49 8.02 6.63
N ASN A 51 2.42 7.08 5.68
CA ASN A 51 2.19 7.39 4.28
C ASN A 51 0.83 8.06 4.12
N VAL A 52 0.78 9.14 3.34
CA VAL A 52 -0.47 9.79 2.93
C VAL A 52 -1.11 8.94 1.83
N VAL A 53 -2.39 8.61 2.01
CA VAL A 53 -3.12 7.73 1.08
C VAL A 53 -4.14 8.49 0.23
N ASP A 54 -4.37 7.96 -0.97
CA ASP A 54 -5.54 8.22 -1.81
C ASP A 54 -6.03 6.86 -2.34
N ILE A 55 -6.94 6.23 -1.58
CA ILE A 55 -7.38 4.85 -1.79
C ILE A 55 -8.88 4.81 -2.06
N HIS A 56 -9.27 4.04 -3.08
CA HIS A 56 -10.65 3.72 -3.41
C HIS A 56 -10.91 2.23 -3.14
N ILE A 57 -11.70 1.93 -2.11
CA ILE A 57 -12.07 0.57 -1.72
C ILE A 57 -13.11 0.03 -2.72
N PRO A 58 -12.84 -1.09 -3.42
CA PRO A 58 -13.75 -1.65 -4.41
C PRO A 58 -15.16 -1.95 -3.86
N PRO A 59 -16.22 -1.85 -4.69
CA PRO A 59 -17.60 -2.15 -4.28
C PRO A 59 -17.82 -3.63 -3.91
N SER A 60 -16.91 -4.53 -4.32
CA SER A 60 -16.93 -5.93 -3.90
C SER A 60 -16.63 -6.11 -2.41
N ILE A 61 -15.93 -5.15 -1.80
CA ILE A 61 -15.62 -5.13 -0.37
C ILE A 61 -16.79 -4.46 0.35
N ASN A 62 -17.42 -5.20 1.26
CA ASN A 62 -18.67 -4.75 1.88
C ASN A 62 -18.58 -4.59 3.40
N ILE A 63 -17.50 -5.06 4.02
CA ILE A 63 -17.32 -4.97 5.46
C ILE A 63 -16.05 -4.22 5.83
N VAL A 64 -16.07 -3.61 7.02
CA VAL A 64 -14.96 -2.80 7.55
C VAL A 64 -13.68 -3.62 7.65
N GLY A 65 -13.74 -4.88 8.09
CA GLY A 65 -12.56 -5.73 8.22
C GLY A 65 -11.85 -6.00 6.90
N GLU A 66 -12.58 -6.25 5.82
CA GLU A 66 -12.01 -6.39 4.47
C GLU A 66 -11.46 -5.05 3.96
N GLY A 67 -12.13 -3.94 4.26
CA GLY A 67 -11.63 -2.59 3.95
C GLY A 67 -10.29 -2.28 4.64
N ILE A 68 -10.15 -2.64 5.91
CA ILE A 68 -8.90 -2.51 6.67
C ILE A 68 -7.80 -3.40 6.05
N ARG A 69 -8.11 -4.66 5.69
CA ARG A 69 -7.14 -5.54 5.00
C ARG A 69 -6.67 -4.93 3.68
N TYR A 70 -7.59 -4.34 2.91
CA TYR A 70 -7.28 -3.67 1.66
C TYR A 70 -6.37 -2.45 1.85
N LEU A 71 -6.66 -1.61 2.85
CA LEU A 71 -5.84 -0.46 3.24
C LEU A 71 -4.42 -0.86 3.67
N LEU A 72 -4.28 -1.94 4.46
CA LEU A 72 -2.99 -2.35 5.04
C LEU A 72 -2.09 -3.12 4.07
N ALA A 73 -2.66 -3.75 3.03
CA ALA A 73 -1.93 -4.66 2.15
C ALA A 73 -0.64 -4.07 1.54
N PRO A 74 -0.60 -2.82 1.04
CA PRO A 74 0.62 -2.23 0.48
C PRO A 74 1.75 -2.01 1.50
N TYR A 75 1.42 -1.94 2.79
CA TYR A 75 2.34 -1.59 3.87
C TYR A 75 2.89 -2.82 4.61
N GLY A 76 2.46 -4.02 4.23
CA GLY A 76 2.89 -5.27 4.87
C GLY A 76 2.40 -5.41 6.32
N TYR A 77 1.29 -4.77 6.66
CA TYR A 77 0.58 -4.94 7.93
C TYR A 77 -0.61 -5.89 7.77
N LEU A 78 -0.93 -6.61 8.84
CA LEU A 78 -2.06 -7.53 8.90
C LEU A 78 -2.99 -7.17 10.06
N ILE A 79 -4.23 -7.63 10.02
CA ILE A 79 -5.12 -7.56 11.17
C ILE A 79 -4.74 -8.70 12.12
N ASN A 80 -4.51 -8.41 13.39
CA ASN A 80 -4.36 -9.45 14.41
C ASN A 80 -5.75 -9.91 14.85
N THR A 81 -6.07 -11.18 14.63
CA THR A 81 -7.24 -11.82 15.22
C THR A 81 -6.81 -13.17 15.76
N ASP A 82 -7.03 -13.39 17.06
CA ASP A 82 -6.89 -14.71 17.65
C ASP A 82 -8.23 -15.46 17.51
N GLU A 83 -8.29 -16.43 16.61
CA GLU A 83 -9.51 -17.22 16.38
C GLU A 83 -9.94 -18.03 17.60
N GLN A 84 -9.03 -18.27 18.55
CA GLN A 84 -9.30 -19.02 19.76
C GLN A 84 -9.90 -18.14 20.86
N ILE A 85 -9.72 -16.81 20.78
CA ILE A 85 -10.14 -15.85 21.79
C ILE A 85 -11.04 -14.79 21.14
N PRO A 86 -12.37 -14.89 21.31
CA PRO A 86 -13.30 -13.86 20.86
C PRO A 86 -12.94 -12.50 21.44
N SER A 87 -12.95 -11.46 20.60
CA SER A 87 -12.61 -10.09 20.98
C SER A 87 -13.61 -9.10 20.39
N GLU A 88 -13.81 -7.97 21.05
CA GLU A 88 -14.73 -6.90 20.63
C GLU A 88 -14.42 -6.38 19.23
N GLN A 89 -13.15 -6.49 18.81
CA GLN A 89 -12.71 -6.13 17.46
C GLN A 89 -13.54 -6.82 16.36
N THR A 90 -13.95 -8.08 16.55
CA THR A 90 -14.67 -8.82 15.50
C THR A 90 -16.03 -8.18 15.20
N ILE A 91 -16.64 -7.51 16.19
CA ILE A 91 -17.87 -6.73 16.01
C ILE A 91 -17.66 -5.61 15.00
N LEU A 92 -16.56 -4.86 15.12
CA LEU A 92 -16.18 -3.81 14.16
C LEU A 92 -15.91 -4.41 12.78
N LEU A 93 -15.09 -5.47 12.71
CA LEU A 93 -14.65 -6.05 11.44
C LEU A 93 -15.83 -6.56 10.60
N MET A 94 -16.90 -7.01 11.25
CA MET A 94 -18.12 -7.49 10.60
C MET A 94 -19.13 -6.40 10.23
N GLN A 95 -18.91 -5.13 10.62
CA GLN A 95 -19.79 -4.03 10.21
C GLN A 95 -19.71 -3.76 8.72
N VAL A 96 -20.81 -3.26 8.15
CA VAL A 96 -20.85 -2.79 6.75
C VAL A 96 -19.88 -1.62 6.58
N LEU A 97 -19.08 -1.64 5.51
CA LEU A 97 -18.22 -0.54 5.14
C LEU A 97 -19.08 0.66 4.68
N PRO A 98 -19.08 1.80 5.39
CA PRO A 98 -19.87 2.96 4.98
C PRO A 98 -19.36 3.56 3.67
N GLU A 99 -20.27 4.04 2.82
CA GLU A 99 -19.91 4.71 1.55
C GLU A 99 -18.90 5.86 1.71
N PRO A 100 -19.01 6.76 2.72
CA PRO A 100 -18.01 7.81 2.92
C PRO A 100 -16.60 7.28 3.24
N HIS A 101 -16.46 6.04 3.71
CA HIS A 101 -15.18 5.42 4.04
C HIS A 101 -14.58 4.65 2.87
N ARG A 102 -15.26 4.59 1.70
CA ARG A 102 -14.73 3.93 0.51
C ARG A 102 -13.66 4.75 -0.20
N HIS A 103 -13.67 6.07 -0.07
CA HIS A 103 -12.62 6.94 -0.60
C HIS A 103 -11.90 7.63 0.55
N LEU A 104 -10.65 7.24 0.78
CA LEU A 104 -9.80 7.76 1.85
C LEU A 104 -8.66 8.54 1.20
N ALA A 105 -8.72 9.87 1.29
CA ALA A 105 -7.76 10.77 0.65
C ALA A 105 -7.24 11.82 1.63
N LEU A 106 -5.99 12.27 1.41
CA LEU A 106 -5.34 13.37 2.12
C LEU A 106 -5.19 13.14 3.63
N MET A 107 -5.04 11.89 4.05
CA MET A 107 -4.80 11.49 5.43
C MET A 107 -3.74 10.38 5.49
N THR A 108 -3.12 10.17 6.64
CA THR A 108 -2.16 9.06 6.80
C THR A 108 -2.85 7.71 6.88
N VAL A 109 -2.12 6.59 6.71
CA VAL A 109 -2.68 5.25 6.95
C VAL A 109 -3.18 5.14 8.41
N VAL A 110 -2.46 5.69 9.39
CA VAL A 110 -2.91 5.70 10.80
C VAL A 110 -4.21 6.48 10.97
N ASP A 111 -4.35 7.64 10.34
CA ASP A 111 -5.59 8.42 10.39
C ASP A 111 -6.75 7.66 9.72
N ALA A 112 -6.48 7.03 8.58
CA ALA A 112 -7.45 6.19 7.88
C ALA A 112 -7.92 5.00 8.74
N LEU A 113 -7.01 4.33 9.45
CA LEU A 113 -7.36 3.28 10.43
C LEU A 113 -8.21 3.85 11.57
N THR A 114 -7.87 5.04 12.05
CA THR A 114 -8.64 5.72 13.10
C THR A 114 -10.06 6.04 12.63
N VAL A 115 -10.22 6.53 11.39
CA VAL A 115 -11.52 6.80 10.76
C VAL A 115 -12.34 5.51 10.60
N LEU A 116 -11.70 4.41 10.17
CA LEU A 116 -12.37 3.11 10.02
C LEU A 116 -12.81 2.49 11.36
N GLY A 117 -12.09 2.78 12.45
CA GLY A 117 -12.51 2.42 13.81
C GLY A 117 -13.67 3.27 14.35
N GLY A 118 -13.90 4.44 13.75
CA GLY A 118 -14.96 5.36 14.16
C GLY A 118 -14.76 5.91 15.58
N GLU A 119 -15.85 6.30 16.22
CA GLU A 119 -15.78 6.88 17.56
C GLU A 119 -15.53 5.84 18.65
N SER A 120 -15.98 4.59 18.45
CA SER A 120 -16.04 3.55 19.48
C SER A 120 -14.76 2.73 19.62
N PHE A 121 -13.98 2.57 18.55
CA PHE A 121 -12.75 1.77 18.56
C PHE A 121 -11.50 2.62 18.34
N GLU A 122 -10.36 2.12 18.82
CA GLU A 122 -9.04 2.70 18.53
C GLU A 122 -8.05 1.64 18.02
N PRO A 123 -7.22 1.97 17.02
CA PRO A 123 -6.24 1.03 16.48
C PRO A 123 -5.02 0.92 17.39
N VAL A 124 -4.68 -0.29 17.78
CA VAL A 124 -3.46 -0.67 18.49
C VAL A 124 -2.50 -1.34 17.51
N ILE A 125 -1.36 -0.70 17.28
CA ILE A 125 -0.37 -1.11 16.29
C ILE A 125 0.78 -1.84 16.99
N ASN A 126 1.04 -3.06 16.56
CA ASN A 126 2.26 -3.78 16.93
C ASN A 126 3.29 -3.66 15.78
N PRO A 127 4.35 -2.85 15.95
CA PRO A 127 5.35 -2.66 14.89
C PRO A 127 6.29 -3.86 14.72
N VAL A 128 6.41 -4.74 15.72
CA VAL A 128 7.29 -5.92 15.69
C VAL A 128 6.67 -7.02 14.83
N THR A 129 5.39 -7.32 15.06
CA THR A 129 4.63 -8.31 14.29
C THR A 129 3.99 -7.71 13.04
N ARG A 130 4.04 -6.38 12.88
CA ARG A 130 3.32 -5.62 11.84
C ARG A 130 1.85 -5.96 11.82
N THR A 131 1.22 -5.88 12.98
CA THR A 131 -0.20 -6.13 13.11
C THR A 131 -0.97 -4.93 13.64
N VAL A 132 -2.24 -4.85 13.27
CA VAL A 132 -3.21 -3.88 13.79
C VAL A 132 -4.34 -4.65 14.47
N GLN A 133 -4.63 -4.26 15.70
CA GLN A 133 -5.77 -4.71 16.49
C GLN A 133 -6.65 -3.50 16.79
N TYR A 134 -7.94 -3.69 17.01
CA TYR A 134 -8.81 -2.62 17.49
C TYR A 134 -9.23 -2.93 18.92
N GLU A 135 -9.17 -1.92 19.77
CA GLU A 135 -9.67 -1.99 21.14
C GLU A 135 -10.94 -1.15 21.25
N LEU A 136 -11.96 -1.71 21.92
CA LEU A 136 -13.20 -0.99 22.21
C LEU A 136 -12.93 0.00 23.34
N LYS A 137 -13.19 1.28 23.11
CA LYS A 137 -13.02 2.31 24.12
C LYS A 137 -13.95 2.07 25.31
N GLU A 138 -13.45 2.35 26.52
CA GLU A 138 -14.17 2.08 27.78
C GLU A 138 -15.58 2.67 27.80
N SER A 139 -15.78 3.88 27.27
CA SER A 139 -17.08 4.56 27.22
C SER A 139 -18.13 3.84 26.37
N TYR A 140 -17.74 2.89 25.52
CA TYR A 140 -18.63 2.16 24.62
C TYR A 140 -18.85 0.70 25.03
N GLN A 141 -18.20 0.20 26.09
CA GLN A 141 -18.33 -1.20 26.53
C GLN A 141 -19.78 -1.59 26.86
N HIS A 142 -20.60 -0.65 27.32
CA HIS A 142 -21.99 -0.92 27.66
C HIS A 142 -22.91 -1.19 26.44
N TYR A 143 -22.42 -0.96 25.21
CA TYR A 143 -23.14 -1.26 23.97
C TYR A 143 -22.90 -2.69 23.47
N VAL A 144 -22.00 -3.43 24.11
CA VAL A 144 -21.57 -4.75 23.67
C VAL A 144 -21.84 -5.77 24.77
N THR A 145 -22.43 -6.91 24.40
CA THR A 145 -22.60 -8.05 25.30
C THR A 145 -21.62 -9.17 24.93
N PRO A 146 -21.27 -10.08 25.88
CA PRO A 146 -20.44 -11.23 25.56
C PRO A 146 -21.00 -12.09 24.42
N LEU A 147 -22.32 -12.18 24.29
CA LEU A 147 -22.97 -12.92 23.20
C LEU A 147 -22.70 -12.27 21.84
N ASP A 148 -22.71 -10.94 21.76
CA ASP A 148 -22.41 -10.22 20.52
C ASP A 148 -20.96 -10.47 20.08
N ILE A 149 -20.03 -10.52 21.04
CA ILE A 149 -18.61 -10.82 20.79
C ILE A 149 -18.44 -12.24 20.27
N GLU A 150 -19.04 -13.23 20.92
CA GLU A 150 -18.98 -14.63 20.51
C GLU A 150 -19.58 -14.84 19.12
N GLN A 151 -20.75 -14.23 18.85
CA GLN A 151 -21.40 -14.33 17.55
C GLN A 151 -20.56 -13.67 16.45
N ALA A 152 -20.05 -12.47 16.67
CA ALA A 152 -19.22 -11.77 15.69
C ALA A 152 -17.90 -12.52 15.43
N ALA A 153 -17.30 -13.13 16.45
CA ALA A 153 -16.11 -13.96 16.28
C ALA A 153 -16.40 -15.22 15.44
N PHE A 154 -17.52 -15.89 15.69
CA PHE A 154 -17.98 -17.01 14.87
C PHE A 154 -18.21 -16.59 13.42
N ASP A 155 -18.95 -15.50 13.18
CA ASP A 155 -19.27 -15.00 11.85
C ASP A 155 -18.00 -14.58 11.07
N TRP A 156 -17.04 -13.95 11.76
CA TRP A 156 -15.74 -13.58 11.21
C TRP A 156 -14.92 -14.81 10.80
N SER A 157 -14.83 -15.81 11.70
CA SER A 157 -14.15 -17.08 11.43
C SER A 157 -14.79 -17.84 10.28
N GLU A 158 -16.12 -17.95 10.25
CA GLU A 158 -16.85 -18.62 9.17
C GLU A 158 -16.64 -17.93 7.82
N ARG A 159 -16.64 -16.59 7.78
CA ARG A 159 -16.33 -15.82 6.59
C ARG A 159 -14.89 -16.08 6.12
N ASN A 160 -13.90 -16.00 7.00
CA ASN A 160 -12.51 -16.27 6.64
C ASN A 160 -12.30 -17.72 6.19
N ARG A 161 -12.99 -18.67 6.84
CA ARG A 161 -13.01 -20.06 6.42
C ARG A 161 -13.69 -20.22 5.07
N GLN A 162 -14.74 -19.48 4.74
CA GLN A 162 -15.32 -19.51 3.39
C GLN A 162 -14.34 -18.93 2.37
N ILE A 163 -13.53 -17.93 2.71
CA ILE A 163 -12.45 -17.45 1.85
C ILE A 163 -11.39 -18.56 1.66
N GLU A 164 -10.96 -19.23 2.73
CA GLU A 164 -10.01 -20.35 2.64
C GLU A 164 -10.59 -21.61 2.00
N THR A 165 -11.88 -21.90 2.21
CA THR A 165 -12.59 -23.04 1.62
C THR A 165 -12.93 -22.75 0.17
N VAL A 166 -13.18 -21.50 -0.23
CA VAL A 166 -13.11 -21.11 -1.64
C VAL A 166 -11.69 -21.35 -2.14
N VAL A 167 -10.63 -21.06 -1.39
CA VAL A 167 -9.25 -21.36 -1.84
C VAL A 167 -8.92 -22.87 -1.89
N ILE A 168 -9.59 -23.73 -1.10
CA ILE A 168 -9.28 -25.17 -0.97
C ILE A 168 -10.27 -26.06 -1.74
N GLU A 169 -11.57 -25.75 -1.73
CA GLU A 169 -12.63 -26.37 -2.53
C GLU A 169 -12.62 -25.82 -3.97
N VAL A 170 -12.07 -24.60 -4.17
CA VAL A 170 -11.53 -24.15 -5.47
C VAL A 170 -10.02 -24.47 -5.56
N ILE A 171 -9.65 -25.73 -5.32
CA ILE A 171 -8.65 -26.37 -6.19
C ILE A 171 -9.41 -27.30 -7.16
N PRO A 172 -10.18 -26.78 -8.14
CA PRO A 172 -10.14 -27.45 -9.42
C PRO A 172 -8.66 -27.36 -9.88
N GLU A 173 -8.22 -28.26 -10.75
CA GLU A 173 -7.21 -27.79 -11.71
C GLU A 173 -7.66 -26.41 -12.20
N PRO A 174 -6.79 -25.37 -12.12
CA PRO A 174 -7.21 -23.98 -12.27
C PRO A 174 -8.15 -23.86 -13.47
N PRO A 175 -9.39 -23.33 -13.32
CA PRO A 175 -10.23 -23.20 -14.48
C PRO A 175 -9.48 -22.27 -15.43
N LEU A 176 -9.17 -22.79 -16.62
CA LEU A 176 -8.69 -22.01 -17.75
C LEU A 176 -9.72 -20.90 -18.03
N ASN A 177 -9.56 -19.74 -17.38
CA ASN A 177 -10.15 -18.46 -17.78
C ASN A 177 -9.04 -17.39 -17.70
N PRO A 178 -8.31 -17.19 -18.80
CA PRO A 178 -6.94 -16.67 -18.79
C PRO A 178 -6.81 -15.14 -18.97
N SER A 179 -7.61 -14.30 -18.32
CA SER A 179 -7.44 -12.82 -18.49
C SER A 179 -8.06 -11.99 -17.35
N HIS A 180 -7.24 -11.24 -16.61
CA HIS A 180 -7.67 -10.09 -15.79
C HIS A 180 -7.69 -8.84 -16.67
N ILE A 181 -8.81 -8.13 -16.83
CA ILE A 181 -8.85 -6.96 -17.73
C ILE A 181 -8.37 -5.69 -17.00
N TYR A 182 -7.38 -4.98 -17.56
CA TYR A 182 -6.88 -3.69 -17.12
C TYR A 182 -7.27 -2.58 -18.10
N GLY A 183 -7.79 -1.47 -17.61
CA GLY A 183 -8.14 -0.29 -18.41
C GLY A 183 -9.49 0.32 -18.03
N PRO A 184 -9.96 1.34 -18.78
CA PRO A 184 -9.36 1.88 -20.02
C PRO A 184 -8.02 2.59 -19.77
N ILE A 185 -7.09 2.46 -20.71
CA ILE A 185 -5.77 3.11 -20.64
C ILE A 185 -5.94 4.64 -20.62
N LEU A 186 -5.30 5.29 -19.65
CA LEU A 186 -5.29 6.73 -19.47
C LEU A 186 -4.15 7.38 -20.25
N SER A 187 -4.30 8.69 -20.49
CA SER A 187 -3.25 9.48 -21.15
C SER A 187 -1.97 9.51 -20.32
N GLY A 188 -0.86 9.10 -20.93
CA GLY A 188 0.47 9.09 -20.29
C GLY A 188 0.85 7.76 -19.63
N GLU A 189 -0.04 6.76 -19.65
CA GLU A 189 0.32 5.40 -19.23
C GLU A 189 1.21 4.71 -20.26
N SER A 190 2.07 3.82 -19.78
CA SER A 190 2.93 2.97 -20.60
C SER A 190 2.75 1.51 -20.22
N LEU A 191 3.03 0.60 -21.15
CA LEU A 191 3.00 -0.83 -20.86
C LEU A 191 3.92 -1.18 -19.69
N GLY A 192 5.09 -0.55 -19.59
CA GLY A 192 6.04 -0.77 -18.50
C GLY A 192 5.47 -0.38 -17.13
N SER A 193 4.92 0.82 -17.02
CA SER A 193 4.32 1.32 -15.76
C SER A 193 3.12 0.49 -15.33
N ILE A 194 2.27 0.08 -16.28
CA ILE A 194 1.14 -0.82 -16.02
C ILE A 194 1.66 -2.17 -15.52
N THR A 195 2.63 -2.75 -16.20
CA THR A 195 3.20 -4.07 -15.84
C THR A 195 3.88 -4.07 -14.47
N GLU A 196 4.50 -2.97 -14.07
CA GLU A 196 5.12 -2.82 -12.75
C GLU A 196 4.06 -2.75 -11.63
N SER A 197 2.95 -2.04 -11.85
CA SER A 197 1.85 -1.97 -10.88
C SER A 197 1.11 -3.29 -10.65
N LEU A 198 1.12 -4.21 -11.63
CA LEU A 198 0.35 -5.47 -11.58
C LEU A 198 0.97 -6.54 -10.67
N GLY A 199 2.18 -6.34 -10.15
CA GLY A 199 2.75 -7.20 -9.09
C GLY A 199 2.91 -8.69 -9.46
N LEU A 200 3.09 -9.02 -10.75
CA LEU A 200 3.21 -10.41 -11.20
C LEU A 200 4.59 -11.00 -10.83
N ASN A 201 4.61 -11.89 -9.86
CA ASN A 201 5.82 -12.53 -9.32
C ASN A 201 6.35 -13.66 -10.23
N GLY A 202 7.66 -13.94 -10.20
CA GLY A 202 8.26 -15.10 -10.88
C GLY A 202 8.75 -14.89 -12.31
N MET A 203 8.58 -13.70 -12.90
CA MET A 203 9.11 -13.32 -14.22
C MET A 203 9.86 -11.98 -14.15
N SER A 204 10.74 -11.71 -15.13
CA SER A 204 11.31 -10.37 -15.32
C SER A 204 10.29 -9.41 -15.93
N LEU A 205 10.44 -8.10 -15.70
CA LEU A 205 9.58 -7.05 -16.26
C LEU A 205 9.44 -7.18 -17.79
N ALA A 206 10.55 -7.42 -18.49
CA ALA A 206 10.56 -7.58 -19.94
C ALA A 206 9.74 -8.79 -20.42
N GLN A 207 9.85 -9.94 -19.73
CA GLN A 207 9.05 -11.13 -20.06
C GLN A 207 7.56 -10.84 -19.89
N ARG A 208 7.19 -10.12 -18.83
CA ARG A 208 5.79 -9.73 -18.58
C ARG A 208 5.25 -8.77 -19.64
N MET A 209 6.03 -7.73 -19.98
CA MET A 209 5.65 -6.77 -21.02
C MET A 209 5.41 -7.44 -22.37
N ILE A 210 6.30 -8.34 -22.79
CA ILE A 210 6.15 -9.09 -24.05
C ILE A 210 4.87 -9.90 -24.04
N GLN A 211 4.54 -10.49 -22.90
CA GLN A 211 3.39 -11.35 -22.80
C GLN A 211 2.06 -10.58 -22.85
N ILE A 212 1.97 -9.47 -22.12
CA ILE A 212 0.82 -8.56 -22.21
C ILE A 212 0.71 -8.01 -23.63
N PHE A 213 1.82 -7.70 -24.27
CA PHE A 213 1.84 -7.25 -25.67
C PHE A 213 1.29 -8.31 -26.65
N GLN A 214 1.69 -9.58 -26.49
CA GLN A 214 1.24 -10.69 -27.34
C GLN A 214 -0.25 -10.99 -27.18
N GLU A 215 -0.79 -10.86 -25.97
CA GLU A 215 -2.21 -11.10 -25.67
C GLU A 215 -3.11 -9.93 -26.12
N ASN A 216 -2.54 -8.74 -26.34
CA ASN A 216 -3.30 -7.51 -26.59
C ASN A 216 -2.88 -6.75 -27.85
N PRO A 217 -2.75 -7.39 -29.03
CA PRO A 217 -2.31 -6.71 -30.23
C PRO A 217 -3.23 -5.55 -30.64
N HIS A 218 -4.50 -5.57 -30.24
CA HIS A 218 -5.48 -4.51 -30.49
C HIS A 218 -5.21 -3.22 -29.70
N ALA A 219 -4.43 -3.27 -28.63
CA ALA A 219 -4.14 -2.11 -27.78
C ALA A 219 -2.85 -1.37 -28.20
N PHE A 220 -2.13 -1.87 -29.21
CA PHE A 220 -0.86 -1.30 -29.65
C PHE A 220 -0.89 -0.96 -31.14
N SER A 221 -0.73 0.32 -31.44
CA SER A 221 -0.63 0.79 -32.81
C SER A 221 0.71 0.39 -33.46
N GLY A 222 0.69 0.09 -34.75
CA GLY A 222 1.90 -0.21 -35.53
C GLY A 222 2.71 -1.42 -35.05
N GLY A 223 2.10 -2.34 -34.27
CA GLY A 223 2.75 -3.56 -33.81
C GLY A 223 3.94 -3.31 -32.88
N ASN A 224 3.96 -2.19 -32.16
CA ASN A 224 5.04 -1.83 -31.25
C ASN A 224 4.53 -1.68 -29.82
N MET A 225 5.18 -2.33 -28.85
CA MET A 225 4.76 -2.30 -27.44
C MET A 225 4.83 -0.93 -26.76
N ASN A 226 5.53 0.04 -27.35
CA ASN A 226 5.62 1.41 -26.84
C ASN A 226 4.52 2.32 -27.43
N ALA A 227 3.71 1.81 -28.35
CA ALA A 227 2.66 2.56 -29.04
C ALA A 227 1.26 2.19 -28.52
N LEU A 228 1.14 2.21 -27.19
CA LEU A 228 -0.06 1.86 -26.44
C LEU A 228 -1.18 2.91 -26.66
N GLU A 229 -2.39 2.44 -26.96
CA GLU A 229 -3.52 3.31 -27.28
C GLU A 229 -4.35 3.72 -26.05
N ILE A 230 -4.66 5.01 -25.96
CA ILE A 230 -5.54 5.56 -24.93
C ILE A 230 -6.96 5.03 -25.13
N GLY A 231 -7.60 4.61 -24.04
CA GLY A 231 -8.96 4.05 -24.04
C GLY A 231 -9.02 2.54 -24.30
N ALA A 232 -7.92 1.91 -24.71
CA ALA A 232 -7.87 0.47 -24.91
C ALA A 232 -7.93 -0.29 -23.56
N GLN A 233 -8.37 -1.54 -23.62
CA GLN A 233 -8.40 -2.46 -22.48
C GLN A 233 -7.44 -3.62 -22.74
N LEU A 234 -6.66 -3.98 -21.73
CA LEU A 234 -5.66 -5.04 -21.77
C LEU A 234 -6.14 -6.27 -21.01
N SER A 235 -6.21 -7.41 -21.68
CA SER A 235 -6.26 -8.73 -21.09
C SER A 235 -4.90 -9.06 -20.46
N ILE A 236 -4.83 -9.02 -19.12
CA ILE A 236 -3.64 -9.37 -18.33
C ILE A 236 -3.63 -10.88 -18.08
N PRO A 237 -2.64 -11.61 -18.59
CA PRO A 237 -2.51 -13.04 -18.35
C PRO A 237 -1.98 -13.31 -16.93
N VAL A 238 -2.79 -13.97 -16.10
CA VAL A 238 -2.52 -14.22 -14.66
C VAL A 238 -1.70 -15.48 -14.38
N GLN A 239 -1.65 -16.43 -15.32
CA GLN A 239 -0.88 -17.66 -15.18
C GLN A 239 -0.18 -18.02 -16.48
N THR A 240 1.12 -17.78 -16.54
CA THR A 240 1.94 -18.14 -17.71
C THR A 240 3.35 -18.47 -17.31
N THR A 241 3.87 -19.46 -18.02
CA THR A 241 5.29 -19.77 -18.04
C THR A 241 5.98 -18.80 -18.98
N ALA A 242 7.14 -18.30 -18.59
CA ALA A 242 7.93 -17.42 -19.44
C ALA A 242 8.26 -18.14 -20.75
N SER A 243 7.66 -17.70 -21.86
CA SER A 243 7.90 -18.29 -23.19
C SER A 243 9.31 -18.04 -23.72
N MET A 244 10.02 -17.08 -23.12
CA MET A 244 11.35 -16.62 -23.54
C MET A 244 12.26 -16.39 -22.33
N PRO A 245 13.57 -16.71 -22.38
CA PRO A 245 14.53 -16.41 -21.31
C PRO A 245 14.63 -14.89 -21.00
N PRO A 246 14.95 -14.50 -19.75
CA PRO A 246 14.95 -13.09 -19.33
C PRO A 246 15.87 -12.16 -20.15
N VAL A 247 17.05 -12.67 -20.53
CA VAL A 247 18.05 -11.88 -21.29
C VAL A 247 17.57 -11.57 -22.70
N GLU A 248 16.94 -12.55 -23.34
CA GLU A 248 16.38 -12.40 -24.70
C GLU A 248 15.16 -11.49 -24.69
N ALA A 249 14.29 -11.64 -23.67
CA ALA A 249 13.16 -10.74 -23.47
C ALA A 249 13.60 -9.28 -23.29
N ALA A 250 14.63 -9.03 -22.48
CA ALA A 250 15.18 -7.70 -22.31
C ALA A 250 15.75 -7.13 -23.62
N GLN A 251 16.39 -7.97 -24.44
CA GLN A 251 16.85 -7.55 -25.76
C GLN A 251 15.69 -7.17 -26.68
N PHE A 252 14.65 -7.99 -26.73
CA PHE A 252 13.46 -7.73 -27.54
C PHE A 252 12.80 -6.39 -27.17
N VAL A 253 12.59 -6.12 -25.87
CA VAL A 253 12.01 -4.84 -25.41
C VAL A 253 12.89 -3.64 -25.82
N ARG A 254 14.22 -3.77 -25.74
CA ARG A 254 15.14 -2.72 -26.19
C ARG A 254 15.03 -2.45 -27.69
N ASP A 255 14.89 -3.50 -28.50
CA ASP A 255 14.73 -3.38 -29.95
C ASP A 255 13.38 -2.76 -30.33
N GLN A 256 12.32 -3.03 -29.56
CA GLN A 256 11.03 -2.37 -29.72
C GLN A 256 11.12 -0.87 -29.42
N TYR A 257 11.84 -0.51 -28.35
CA TYR A 257 12.04 0.89 -27.96
C TYR A 257 12.84 1.68 -29.00
N SER A 258 13.91 1.09 -29.56
CA SER A 258 14.71 1.76 -30.61
C SER A 258 13.86 2.08 -31.85
N GLN A 259 13.07 1.11 -32.33
CA GLN A 259 12.17 1.30 -33.48
C GLN A 259 11.13 2.41 -33.25
N TRP A 260 10.60 2.51 -32.04
CA TRP A 260 9.66 3.57 -31.67
C TRP A 260 10.33 4.95 -31.63
N SER A 261 11.52 5.05 -31.01
CA SER A 261 12.26 6.31 -30.89
C SER A 261 12.72 6.87 -32.25
N GLU A 262 12.92 6.00 -33.24
CA GLU A 262 13.28 6.38 -34.61
C GLU A 262 12.07 6.74 -35.50
N GLY A 263 10.84 6.71 -34.95
CA GLY A 263 9.62 7.05 -35.69
C GLY A 263 9.21 6.02 -36.76
N ARG A 264 9.70 4.78 -36.65
CA ARG A 264 9.46 3.70 -37.62
C ARG A 264 8.17 2.90 -37.34
N VAL A 265 7.33 3.37 -36.42
CA VAL A 265 6.09 2.70 -36.01
C VAL A 265 4.92 3.32 -36.76
N GLY A 266 4.19 2.51 -37.55
CA GLY A 266 3.01 2.96 -38.30
C GLY A 266 3.22 3.29 -39.79
N GLN A 267 4.26 2.76 -40.45
CA GLN A 267 4.33 2.68 -41.92
C GLN A 267 3.70 1.40 -42.46
#